data_AF-A0A9D8AD74-F1
#
_entry.id   AF-A0A9D8AD74-F1
#
_cell.length_a   1.000
_cell.length_b   1.000
_cell.length_c   1.000
_cell.angle_alpha   90.00
_cell.angle_beta   90.00
_cell.angle_gamma   90.00
#
_symmetry.space_group_name_H-M   'P 1'
#
loop_
_entity.id
_entity.type
_entity.pdbx_description
1 polymer ?
#
loop_
_entity_poly.entity_id
_entity_poly.type
_entity_poly.pdbx_seq_one_letter_code
_entity_poly.pdbx_strand_id
1 'polypeptide(L)'
;MKFSLTKSVLILSIAFIVSGCKEDPQRHLKLGKWYAQKGLVEEAILEFREVTRLYPDSYKELKREDFQALSKAHYNLSLMYTKKGWWNYALQEAETCFQMQPTKEHYELVTLIKQRAELEESGS
;
A
#
# COMPACT_ATOMS: atom_id res chain seq x y z
N MET A 1 9.80 38.47 32.86
CA MET A 1 9.37 38.35 31.44
C MET A 1 10.11 37.30 30.60
N LYS A 2 11.29 36.75 30.99
CA LYS A 2 12.04 35.79 30.15
C LYS A 2 11.48 34.35 30.11
N PHE A 3 10.71 33.95 31.12
CA PHE A 3 10.15 32.59 31.27
C PHE A 3 8.99 32.26 30.31
N SER A 4 8.33 33.30 29.75
CA SER A 4 7.27 33.15 28.75
C SER A 4 7.83 32.92 27.35
N LEU A 5 8.93 33.60 27.00
CA LEU A 5 9.56 33.51 25.68
C LEU A 5 10.16 32.12 25.44
N THR A 6 10.81 31.52 26.44
CA THR A 6 11.37 30.16 26.33
C THR A 6 10.29 29.09 26.19
N LYS A 7 9.17 29.23 26.92
CA LYS A 7 8.01 28.33 26.77
C LYS A 7 7.37 28.46 25.39
N SER A 8 7.20 29.68 24.88
CA SER A 8 6.65 29.91 23.53
C SER A 8 7.53 29.33 22.43
N VAL A 9 8.86 29.46 22.53
CA VAL A 9 9.81 28.85 21.59
C VAL A 9 9.74 27.33 21.65
N LEU A 10 9.67 26.75 22.85
CA LEU A 10 9.55 25.28 23.01
C LEU A 10 8.24 24.76 22.41
N ILE A 11 7.12 25.45 22.64
CA ILE A 11 5.82 25.10 22.05
C ILE A 11 5.85 25.21 20.52
N LEU A 12 6.47 26.26 19.96
CA LEU A 12 6.64 26.39 18.52
C LEU A 12 7.51 25.27 17.94
N SER A 13 8.56 24.88 18.66
CA SER A 13 9.48 23.80 18.24
C SER A 13 8.78 22.46 18.21
N ILE A 14 7.97 22.16 19.23
CA ILE A 14 7.15 20.94 19.30
C ILE A 14 6.08 20.95 18.20
N ALA A 15 5.43 22.09 17.96
CA ALA A 15 4.44 22.23 16.88
C ALA A 15 5.06 22.03 15.49
N PHE A 16 6.29 22.49 15.27
CA PHE A 16 7.02 22.30 14.01
C PHE A 16 7.41 20.83 13.78
N ILE A 17 7.81 20.11 14.83
CA ILE A 17 8.12 18.67 14.76
C ILE A 17 6.85 17.86 14.42
N VAL A 18 5.73 18.16 15.06
CA VAL A 18 4.45 17.44 14.84
C VAL A 18 3.86 17.72 13.46
N SER A 19 4.10 18.91 12.89
CA SER A 19 3.60 19.27 11.55
C SER A 19 4.45 18.74 10.39
N GLY A 20 5.68 18.26 10.65
CA GLY A 20 6.58 17.69 9.64
C GLY A 20 6.25 16.25 9.20
N CYS A 21 5.44 15.51 9.96
CA CYS A 21 5.18 14.09 9.73
C CYS A 21 3.77 13.82 9.18
N LYS A 22 3.45 14.40 8.01
CA LYS A 22 2.30 13.90 7.23
C LYS A 22 2.82 12.98 6.13
N GLU A 23 2.70 11.68 6.35
CA GLU A 23 3.08 10.68 5.36
C GLU A 23 2.12 10.72 4.16
N ASP A 24 2.69 10.65 2.96
CA ASP A 24 1.97 10.75 1.69
C ASP A 24 1.95 9.36 1.02
N PRO A 25 0.79 8.69 0.93
CA PRO A 25 0.67 7.37 0.31
C PRO A 25 1.19 7.33 -1.13
N GLN A 26 1.13 8.43 -1.87
CA GLN A 26 1.63 8.49 -3.25
C GLN A 26 3.16 8.34 -3.32
N ARG A 27 3.88 8.77 -2.28
CA ARG A 27 5.35 8.61 -2.21
C ARG A 27 5.72 7.16 -2.00
N HIS A 28 5.07 6.49 -1.06
CA HIS A 28 5.22 5.05 -0.84
C HIS A 28 4.87 4.25 -2.10
N LEU A 29 3.76 4.58 -2.78
CA LEU A 29 3.39 3.91 -4.05
C LEU A 29 4.48 4.06 -5.13
N LYS A 30 5.08 5.25 -5.26
CA LYS A 30 6.16 5.49 -6.24
C LYS A 30 7.43 4.74 -5.86
N LEU A 31 7.81 4.77 -4.59
CA LEU A 31 9.01 4.11 -4.09
C LEU A 31 8.89 2.59 -4.17
N GLY A 32 7.75 2.02 -3.80
CA GLY A 32 7.46 0.59 -3.96
C GLY A 32 7.55 0.14 -5.42
N LYS A 33 7.04 0.94 -6.37
CA LYS A 33 7.21 0.65 -7.81
C LYS A 33 8.67 0.67 -8.24
N TRP A 34 9.45 1.61 -7.72
CA TRP A 34 10.89 1.67 -7.99
C TRP A 34 11.61 0.43 -7.46
N TYR A 35 11.32 0.00 -6.22
CA TYR A 35 11.86 -1.24 -5.67
C TYR A 35 11.44 -2.47 -6.49
N ALA A 36 10.18 -2.57 -6.88
CA ALA A 36 9.67 -3.66 -7.71
C ALA A 36 10.39 -3.74 -9.07
N GLN A 37 10.66 -2.59 -9.71
CA GLN A 37 11.45 -2.52 -10.95
C GLN A 37 12.90 -2.98 -10.77
N LYS A 38 13.46 -2.84 -9.56
CA LYS A 38 14.80 -3.32 -9.21
C LYS A 38 14.83 -4.78 -8.75
N GLY A 39 13.67 -5.45 -8.66
CA GLY A 39 13.58 -6.81 -8.11
C GLY A 39 13.74 -6.86 -6.59
N LEU A 40 13.71 -5.71 -5.91
CA LEU A 40 13.76 -5.59 -4.46
C LEU A 40 12.35 -5.86 -3.91
N VAL A 41 11.98 -7.14 -3.89
CA VAL A 41 10.60 -7.58 -3.65
C VAL A 41 10.13 -7.26 -2.23
N GLU A 42 10.98 -7.44 -1.22
CA GLU A 42 10.60 -7.20 0.18
C GLU A 42 10.37 -5.70 0.44
N GLU A 43 11.27 -4.87 -0.05
CA GLU A 43 11.20 -3.42 0.06
C GLU A 43 9.97 -2.89 -0.67
N ALA A 44 9.65 -3.45 -1.85
CA ALA A 44 8.42 -3.12 -2.55
C ALA A 44 7.16 -3.48 -1.74
N ILE A 45 7.13 -4.66 -1.10
CA ILE A 45 6.02 -5.07 -0.23
C ILE A 45 5.86 -4.08 0.92
N LEU A 46 6.95 -3.72 1.60
CA LEU A 46 6.90 -2.77 2.71
C LEU A 46 6.27 -1.45 2.28
N GLU A 47 6.75 -0.85 1.18
CA GLU A 47 6.22 0.41 0.69
C GLU A 47 4.74 0.32 0.27
N PHE A 48 4.33 -0.75 -0.42
CA PHE A 48 2.92 -0.88 -0.80
C PHE A 48 2.01 -1.11 0.41
N ARG A 49 2.47 -1.80 1.46
CA ARG A 49 1.74 -1.94 2.73
C ARG A 49 1.58 -0.62 3.46
N GLU A 50 2.53 0.30 3.35
CA GLU A 50 2.38 1.65 3.90
C GLU A 50 1.27 2.43 3.18
N VAL A 51 1.10 2.24 1.86
CA VAL A 51 -0.05 2.82 1.14
C VAL A 51 -1.37 2.31 1.71
N THR A 52 -1.50 1.00 1.91
CA THR A 52 -2.73 0.40 2.44
C THR A 52 -2.97 0.79 3.91
N ARG A 53 -1.89 1.02 4.69
CA ARG A 53 -1.98 1.46 6.09
C ARG A 53 -2.42 2.92 6.23
N LEU A 54 -1.99 3.78 5.32
CA LEU A 54 -2.23 5.22 5.38
C LEU A 54 -3.62 5.63 4.87
N TYR A 55 -4.23 4.81 4.00
CA TYR A 55 -5.61 5.01 3.59
C TYR A 55 -6.60 4.36 4.58
N PRO A 56 -7.81 4.92 4.74
CA PRO A 56 -8.82 4.33 5.60
C PRO A 56 -9.30 2.99 5.05
N ASP A 57 -9.71 2.08 5.96
CA ASP A 57 -10.26 0.77 5.60
C ASP A 57 -11.47 0.86 4.66
N SER A 58 -12.27 1.92 4.80
CA SER A 58 -13.39 2.21 3.87
C SER A 58 -12.92 3.14 2.76
N TYR A 59 -12.76 2.59 1.56
CA TYR A 59 -12.37 3.35 0.37
C TYR A 59 -13.50 4.15 -0.29
N LYS A 60 -14.74 4.08 0.21
CA LYS A 60 -15.93 4.68 -0.41
C LYS A 60 -15.89 6.22 -0.46
N GLU A 61 -15.24 6.82 0.54
CA GLU A 61 -15.12 8.27 0.67
C GLU A 61 -13.79 8.81 0.13
N LEU A 62 -12.96 7.93 -0.45
CA LEU A 62 -11.69 8.37 -1.02
C LEU A 62 -11.92 9.21 -2.27
N LYS A 63 -11.11 10.27 -2.39
CA LYS A 63 -11.00 11.00 -3.64
C LYS A 63 -10.50 10.07 -4.74
N ARG A 64 -10.83 10.37 -5.99
CA ARG A 64 -10.46 9.56 -7.16
C ARG A 64 -8.97 9.20 -7.19
N GLU A 65 -8.10 10.16 -6.89
CA GLU A 65 -6.64 9.95 -6.88
C GLU A 65 -6.19 8.97 -5.81
N ASP A 66 -6.78 9.06 -4.62
CA ASP A 66 -6.48 8.22 -3.46
C ASP A 66 -7.01 6.80 -3.65
N PHE A 67 -8.25 6.70 -4.14
CA PHE A 67 -8.87 5.44 -4.53
C PHE A 67 -8.01 4.69 -5.57
N GLN A 68 -7.51 5.40 -6.58
CA GLN A 68 -6.64 4.82 -7.60
C GLN A 68 -5.28 4.40 -7.03
N ALA A 69 -4.72 5.16 -6.08
CA ALA A 69 -3.46 4.81 -5.45
C ALA A 69 -3.59 3.57 -4.57
N LEU A 70 -4.65 3.49 -3.75
CA LEU A 70 -4.95 2.34 -2.91
C LEU A 70 -5.17 1.07 -3.76
N SER A 71 -6.01 1.15 -4.80
CA SER A 71 -6.25 -0.01 -5.68
C SER A 71 -4.97 -0.44 -6.44
N LYS A 72 -4.10 0.52 -6.83
CA LYS A 72 -2.77 0.20 -7.39
C LYS A 72 -1.84 -0.45 -6.36
N ALA A 73 -1.92 -0.08 -5.09
CA ALA A 73 -1.13 -0.71 -4.05
C ALA A 73 -1.52 -2.18 -3.87
N HIS A 74 -2.82 -2.48 -3.75
CA HIS A 74 -3.34 -3.86 -3.72
C HIS A 74 -2.92 -4.67 -4.97
N TYR A 75 -3.03 -4.08 -6.17
CA TYR A 75 -2.52 -4.70 -7.39
C TYR A 75 -1.03 -5.04 -7.31
N ASN A 76 -0.18 -4.10 -6.85
CA ASN A 76 1.25 -4.38 -6.79
C ASN A 76 1.61 -5.36 -5.66
N LEU A 77 0.88 -5.34 -4.54
CA LEU A 77 1.05 -6.33 -3.47
C LEU A 77 0.76 -7.74 -3.97
N SER A 78 -0.32 -7.94 -4.74
CA SER A 78 -0.62 -9.27 -5.30
C SER A 78 0.50 -9.79 -6.21
N LEU A 79 1.09 -8.91 -7.02
CA LEU A 79 2.26 -9.25 -7.84
C LEU A 79 3.50 -9.57 -7.00
N MET A 80 3.77 -8.81 -5.94
CA MET A 80 4.96 -9.04 -5.10
C MET A 80 4.80 -10.31 -4.25
N TYR A 81 3.62 -10.57 -3.70
CA TYR A 81 3.33 -11.82 -2.99
C TYR A 81 3.36 -13.03 -3.93
N THR A 82 2.92 -12.87 -5.19
CA THR A 82 3.11 -13.88 -6.24
C THR A 82 4.61 -14.19 -6.45
N LYS A 83 5.47 -13.17 -6.50
CA LYS A 83 6.94 -13.37 -6.58
C LYS A 83 7.52 -14.07 -5.36
N LYS A 84 6.88 -13.98 -4.20
CA LYS A 84 7.26 -14.70 -2.97
C LYS A 84 6.71 -16.13 -2.90
N GLY A 85 5.80 -16.52 -3.80
CA GLY A 85 5.04 -17.77 -3.69
C GLY A 85 4.03 -17.74 -2.54
N TRP A 86 3.68 -16.55 -2.03
CA TRP A 86 2.71 -16.38 -0.95
C TRP A 86 1.31 -16.26 -1.53
N TRP A 87 0.82 -17.36 -2.11
CA TRP A 87 -0.35 -17.38 -2.98
C TRP A 87 -1.64 -16.90 -2.30
N ASN A 88 -1.85 -17.24 -1.03
CA ASN A 88 -3.05 -16.82 -0.30
C ASN A 88 -3.08 -15.30 -0.06
N TYR A 89 -1.93 -14.72 0.31
CA TYR A 89 -1.81 -13.26 0.41
C TYR A 89 -1.95 -12.60 -0.96
N ALA A 90 -1.34 -13.18 -2.01
CA ALA A 90 -1.48 -12.65 -3.37
C ALA A 90 -2.94 -12.63 -3.83
N LEU A 91 -3.68 -13.70 -3.57
CA LEU A 91 -5.09 -13.83 -3.95
C LEU A 91 -5.94 -12.77 -3.23
N GLN A 92 -5.78 -12.63 -1.91
CA GLN A 92 -6.52 -11.64 -1.12
C GLN A 92 -6.33 -10.21 -1.65
N GLU A 93 -5.09 -9.83 -1.98
CA GLU A 93 -4.77 -8.51 -2.52
C GLU A 93 -5.33 -8.31 -3.94
N ALA A 94 -5.28 -9.34 -4.79
CA ALA A 94 -5.87 -9.29 -6.12
C ALA A 94 -7.39 -9.15 -6.07
N GLU A 95 -8.06 -9.89 -5.19
CA GLU A 95 -9.51 -9.81 -4.98
C GLU A 95 -9.90 -8.42 -4.48
N THR A 96 -9.15 -7.86 -3.54
CA THR A 96 -9.38 -6.49 -3.05
C THR A 96 -9.23 -5.47 -4.18
N CYS A 97 -8.18 -5.61 -5.00
CA CYS A 97 -7.98 -4.75 -6.17
C CYS A 97 -9.16 -4.82 -7.16
N PHE A 98 -9.66 -6.03 -7.45
CA PHE A 98 -10.81 -6.26 -8.33
C PHE A 98 -12.12 -5.70 -7.75
N GLN A 99 -12.35 -5.88 -6.45
CA GLN A 99 -13.52 -5.32 -5.76
C GLN A 99 -13.57 -3.79 -5.83
N MET A 100 -12.40 -3.14 -5.78
CA MET A 100 -12.30 -1.69 -6.00
C MET A 100 -12.52 -1.34 -7.47
N GLN A 101 -11.75 -1.94 -8.38
CA GLN A 101 -11.80 -1.63 -9.81
C GLN A 101 -12.07 -2.90 -10.61
N PRO A 102 -13.36 -3.22 -10.91
CA PRO A 102 -13.69 -4.43 -11.65
C PRO A 102 -13.42 -4.25 -13.14
N THR A 103 -12.18 -4.47 -13.55
CA THR A 103 -11.73 -4.47 -14.94
C THR A 103 -11.45 -5.89 -15.42
N LYS A 104 -11.42 -6.10 -16.74
CA LYS A 104 -11.03 -7.39 -17.32
C LYS A 104 -9.62 -7.82 -16.86
N GLU A 105 -8.67 -6.89 -16.84
CA GLU A 105 -7.30 -7.15 -16.39
C GLU A 105 -7.25 -7.61 -14.93
N HIS A 106 -7.99 -6.95 -14.03
CA HIS A 106 -8.01 -7.35 -12.61
C HIS A 106 -8.72 -8.70 -12.40
N TYR A 107 -9.75 -8.99 -13.20
CA TYR A 107 -10.41 -10.31 -13.18
C TYR A 107 -9.45 -11.43 -13.63
N GLU A 108 -8.70 -11.22 -14.70
CA GLU A 108 -7.68 -12.16 -15.18
C GLU A 108 -6.59 -12.39 -14.13
N LEU A 109 -6.12 -11.32 -13.48
CA LEU A 109 -5.16 -11.39 -12.38
C LEU A 109 -5.65 -12.29 -11.22
N VAL A 110 -6.89 -12.06 -10.74
CA VAL A 110 -7.49 -12.88 -9.68
C VAL A 110 -7.56 -14.34 -10.11
N THR A 111 -8.02 -14.60 -11.34
CA THR A 111 -8.23 -15.96 -11.85
C THR A 111 -6.91 -16.73 -11.94
N LEU A 112 -5.87 -16.09 -12.48
CA LEU A 112 -4.53 -16.69 -12.60
C LEU A 112 -3.91 -16.99 -11.23
N ILE A 113 -4.00 -16.06 -10.29
CA ILE A 113 -3.46 -16.26 -8.94
C ILE A 113 -4.24 -17.36 -8.22
N LYS A 114 -5.57 -17.36 -8.33
CA LYS A 114 -6.42 -18.39 -7.72
C LYS A 114 -6.10 -19.78 -8.23
N GLN A 115 -6.02 -19.96 -9.55
CA GLN A 115 -5.64 -21.23 -10.16
C GLN A 115 -4.28 -21.70 -9.64
N ARG A 116 -3.31 -20.79 -9.49
CA ARG A 116 -2.00 -21.14 -8.97
C ARG A 116 -2.03 -21.50 -7.48
N ALA A 117 -2.81 -20.78 -6.66
CA ALA A 117 -2.98 -21.09 -5.24
C ALA A 117 -3.54 -22.51 -5.02
N GLU A 118 -4.58 -22.87 -5.76
CA GLU A 118 -5.22 -24.20 -5.68
C GLU A 118 -4.25 -25.35 -6.08
N LEU A 119 -3.36 -25.10 -7.05
CA LEU A 119 -2.34 -26.09 -7.45
C LEU A 119 -1.30 -26.33 -6.35
N GLU A 120 -0.95 -25.30 -5.59
CA GLU A 120 0.07 -25.37 -4.54
C GLU A 120 -0.51 -26.00 -3.27
N GLU A 121 -1.78 -25.73 -2.97
CA GLU A 121 -2.51 -26.40 -1.88
C GLU A 121 -2.73 -27.89 -2.15
N SER A 122 -3.00 -28.27 -3.40
CA SER A 122 -3.21 -29.69 -3.78
C SER A 122 -1.91 -30.49 -3.92
N GLY A 123 -0.77 -29.82 -4.09
CA GLY A 123 0.56 -30.45 -4.17
C GLY A 123 1.30 -30.57 -2.83
N SER A 124 0.74 -30.03 -1.75
CA SER A 124 1.30 -30.05 -0.38
C SER A 124 0.72 -31.19 0.45
#